data_AF-A0A1G2B2J3-F1
#
_entry.id   AF-A0A1G2B2J3-F1
#
_cell.length_a   1.000
_cell.length_b   1.000
_cell.length_c   1.000
_cell.angle_alpha   90.00
_cell.angle_beta   90.00
_cell.angle_gamma   90.00
#
_symmetry.space_group_name_H-M   'P 1'
#
loop_
_entity.id
_entity.type
_entity.pdbx_description
1 polymer ?
#
loop_
_entity_poly.entity_id
_entity_poly.type
_entity_poly.pdbx_seq_one_letter_code
_entity_poly.pdbx_strand_id
1 'polypeptide(L)' 'MSIPYWIIPLLYVVIVVIVLFASIFSFYHVFRFAPKNRVAQVSVYVYTALTLAILVWTWVALQGVNWSQTIDIVFPTFS' A
#
# COMPACT_ATOMS: atom_id res chain seq x y z
N MET A 1 -18.50 -8.98 -19.52
CA MET A 1 -18.51 -9.17 -18.05
C MET A 1 -17.72 -8.00 -17.49
N SER A 2 -18.36 -7.18 -16.65
CA SER A 2 -17.77 -5.96 -16.12
C SER A 2 -17.42 -6.15 -14.64
N ILE A 3 -16.32 -5.55 -14.21
CA ILE A 3 -15.85 -5.59 -12.82
C ILE A 3 -16.02 -4.18 -12.23
N PRO A 4 -16.53 -4.03 -11.01
CA PRO A 4 -16.56 -2.73 -10.36
C PRO A 4 -15.16 -2.14 -10.19
N TYR A 5 -14.99 -0.85 -10.53
CA TYR A 5 -13.69 -0.17 -10.48
C TYR A 5 -13.06 -0.19 -9.08
N TRP A 6 -13.88 -0.18 -8.03
CA TRP A 6 -13.43 -0.15 -6.62
C TRP A 6 -12.62 -1.38 -6.19
N ILE A 7 -12.67 -2.50 -6.92
CA ILE A 7 -11.95 -3.73 -6.57
C ILE A 7 -10.42 -3.52 -6.67
N ILE A 8 -9.93 -2.76 -7.64
CA ILE A 8 -8.49 -2.51 -7.84
C ILE A 8 -7.88 -1.75 -6.65
N PRO A 9 -8.39 -0.58 -6.24
CA PRO A 9 -7.86 0.13 -5.08
C PRO A 9 -8.10 -0.62 -3.78
N LEU A 10 -9.14 -1.45 -3.65
CA LEU A 10 -9.32 -2.32 -2.49
C LEU A 10 -8.17 -3.32 -2.36
N LEU A 11 -7.85 -4.05 -3.44
CA LEU A 11 -6.72 -4.99 -3.45
C LEU A 11 -5.40 -4.29 -3.15
N TYR A 12 -5.21 -3.10 -3.71
CA TYR A 12 -4.05 -2.26 -3.43
C TYR A 12 -3.94 -1.91 -1.94
N VAL A 13 -5.02 -1.41 -1.31
CA VAL A 13 -5.03 -1.07 0.12
C VAL A 13 -4.72 -2.30 0.97
N VAL A 14 -5.26 -3.47 0.63
CA VAL A 14 -4.96 -4.73 1.33
C VAL A 14 -3.46 -5.05 1.29
N ILE A 15 -2.83 -4.96 0.11
CA ILE A 15 -1.38 -5.20 -0.05
C ILE A 15 -0.58 -4.21 0.80
N VAL A 16 -0.93 -2.92 0.76
CA VAL A 16 -0.20 -1.89 1.50
C VAL A 16 -0.35 -2.07 3.01
N VAL A 17 -1.52 -2.48 3.50
CA VAL A 17 -1.74 -2.82 4.91
C VAL A 17 -0.88 -4.01 5.33
N ILE A 18 -0.78 -5.06 4.50
CA ILE A 18 0.10 -6.21 4.78
C ILE A 18 1.57 -5.75 4.87
N VAL A 19 2.02 -4.90 3.96
CA VAL A 19 3.37 -4.32 3.98
C VAL A 19 3.60 -3.47 5.23
N LEU A 20 2.60 -2.70 5.67
CA LEU A 20 2.68 -1.91 6.90
C LEU A 20 2.85 -2.83 8.13
N PHE A 21 2.06 -3.90 8.23
CA PHE A 21 2.20 -4.89 9.31
C PHE A 21 3.57 -5.57 9.28
N ALA A 22 4.06 -5.97 8.10
CA ALA A 22 5.41 -6.52 7.95
C ALA A 22 6.48 -5.50 8.39
N SER A 23 6.31 -4.22 8.08
CA SER A 23 7.23 -3.15 8.49
C SER A 23 7.26 -2.98 10.01
N ILE A 24 6.10 -2.96 10.66
CA ILE A 24 5.99 -2.90 12.14
C ILE A 24 6.63 -4.14 12.78
N PHE A 25 6.39 -5.32 12.20
CA PHE A 25 7.00 -6.57 12.66
C PHE A 25 8.52 -6.52 12.54
N SER A 26 9.06 -6.03 11.41
CA SER A 26 10.49 -5.82 11.22
C SER A 26 11.07 -4.80 12.20
N PHE A 27 10.34 -3.73 12.51
CA PHE A 27 10.71 -2.78 13.56
C PHE A 27 10.90 -3.49 14.89
N TYR A 28 9.89 -4.22 15.35
CA TYR A 28 9.96 -4.94 16.61
C TYR A 28 11.16 -5.90 16.65
N HIS A 29 11.41 -6.66 15.58
CA HIS A 29 12.51 -7.62 15.54
C HIS A 29 13.89 -6.98 15.48
N VAL A 30 14.06 -5.91 14.71
CA VAL A 30 15.34 -5.19 14.64
C VAL A 30 15.67 -4.51 15.97
N PHE A 31 14.67 -4.00 16.70
CA PHE A 31 14.90 -3.41 18.01
C PHE A 31 15.13 -4.44 19.11
N ARG A 32 14.48 -5.61 19.03
CA ARG A 32 14.53 -6.63 20.09
C ARG A 32 15.67 -7.63 19.94
N PHE A 33 16.00 -8.04 18.72
CA PHE A 33 16.86 -9.19 18.46
C PHE A 33 18.09 -8.88 17.62
N ALA A 34 18.08 -7.81 16.80
CA ALA A 34 19.26 -7.50 16.01
C ALA A 34 20.38 -6.91 16.88
N PRO A 35 21.66 -7.23 16.60
CA PRO A 35 22.78 -6.43 17.08
C PRO A 35 22.52 -4.96 16.76
N LYS A 36 23.08 -4.01 17.53
CA LYS A 36 22.92 -2.55 17.32
C LYS A 36 23.56 -2.08 15.99
N ASN A 37 23.07 -2.59 14.88
CA ASN A 37 23.47 -2.24 13.54
C ASN A 37 22.60 -1.07 13.09
N ARG A 38 23.20 0.12 13.08
CA ARG A 38 22.52 1.37 12.70
C ARG A 38 21.95 1.30 11.28
N VAL A 39 22.60 0.56 10.37
CA VAL A 39 22.14 0.42 8.98
C VAL A 39 20.80 -0.31 8.93
N ALA A 40 20.67 -1.43 9.64
CA ALA A 40 19.43 -2.19 9.70
C ALA A 40 18.27 -1.37 10.29
N GLN A 41 18.54 -0.60 11.34
CA GLN A 41 17.56 0.30 11.96
C GLN A 41 17.09 1.38 10.98
N VAL A 42 18.03 2.08 10.33
CA VAL A 42 17.72 3.13 9.33
C VAL A 42 16.94 2.57 8.15
N SER A 43 17.29 1.38 7.64
CA SER A 43 16.56 0.75 6.53
C SER A 43 15.09 0.50 6.89
N VAL A 44 14.79 0.04 8.11
CA VAL A 44 13.40 -0.18 8.55
C VAL A 44 12.64 1.14 8.72
N TYR A 45 13.30 2.20 9.22
CA TYR A 45 12.71 3.54 9.28
C TYR A 45 12.35 4.07 7.89
N VAL A 46 13.27 4.00 6.95
CA VAL A 46 13.05 4.45 5.57
C VAL A 46 11.94 3.66 4.91
N TYR A 47 11.94 2.33 5.05
CA TYR A 47 10.91 1.47 4.47
C TYR A 47 9.51 1.80 5.00
N THR A 48 9.40 2.03 6.31
CA THR A 48 8.11 2.37 6.93
C THR A 48 7.64 3.77 6.54
N ALA A 49 8.54 4.75 6.50
CA ALA A 49 8.22 6.11 6.07
C ALA A 49 7.75 6.14 4.61
N LEU A 50 8.39 5.39 3.72
CA LEU A 50 7.96 5.25 2.32
C LEU A 50 6.60 4.57 2.21
N THR A 51 6.35 3.52 2.99
CA THR A 51 5.04 2.83 3.01
C THR A 51 3.92 3.77 3.46
N LEU A 52 4.16 4.60 4.48
CA LEU A 52 3.20 5.62 4.92
C LEU A 52 2.99 6.72 3.88
N ALA A 53 4.06 7.19 3.23
CA ALA A 53 3.97 8.19 2.17
C ALA A 53 3.12 7.68 0.99
N ILE A 54 3.28 6.40 0.63
CA ILE A 54 2.48 5.72 -0.39
C ILE A 54 1.00 5.67 0.00
N LEU A 55 0.67 5.33 1.25
CA LEU A 55 -0.72 5.36 1.74
C LEU A 55 -1.36 6.75 1.59
N VAL A 56 -0.64 7.79 2.02
CA VAL A 56 -1.13 9.17 1.96
C VAL A 56 -1.30 9.62 0.51
N TRP A 57 -0.33 9.33 -0.35
CA TRP A 57 -0.41 9.67 -1.77
C TRP A 57 -1.59 8.97 -2.46
N THR A 58 -1.79 7.68 -2.19
CA THR A 58 -2.93 6.93 -2.72
C THR A 58 -4.24 7.52 -2.23
N TRP A 59 -4.37 7.89 -0.96
CA TRP A 59 -5.57 8.56 -0.45
C TRP A 59 -5.89 9.86 -1.22
N VAL A 60 -4.88 10.69 -1.46
CA VAL A 60 -5.04 11.94 -2.24
C VAL A 60 -5.47 11.63 -3.68
N ALA A 61 -4.83 10.65 -4.33
CA ALA A 61 -5.16 10.26 -5.70
C ALA A 61 -6.60 9.73 -5.85
N LEU A 62 -7.17 9.17 -4.77
CA LEU A 62 -8.51 8.60 -4.77
C LEU A 62 -9.64 9.62 -4.53
N GLN A 63 -9.35 10.87 -4.14
CA GLN A 63 -10.40 11.85 -3.79
C GLN A 63 -11.28 12.32 -4.95
N GLY A 64 -10.86 12.12 -6.20
CA GLY A 64 -11.63 12.51 -7.40
C GLY A 64 -12.20 11.32 -8.19
N VAL A 65 -12.08 10.11 -7.67
CA VAL A 65 -12.47 8.89 -8.40
C VAL A 65 -13.98 8.71 -8.37
N ASN A 66 -14.58 8.50 -9.54
CA ASN A 66 -15.98 8.09 -9.63
C ASN A 66 -16.13 6.58 -9.38
N TRP A 67 -16.51 6.22 -8.16
CA TRP A 67 -16.64 4.83 -7.71
C TRP A 67 -17.77 4.04 -8.36
N SER A 68 -18.68 4.68 -9.08
CA SER A 68 -19.75 4.00 -9.81
C SER A 68 -19.29 3.41 -11.14
N GLN A 69 -18.05 3.67 -11.58
CA GLN A 69 -17.52 3.18 -12.85
C GLN A 69 -17.26 1.66 -12.81
N THR A 70 -17.39 1.03 -13.97
CA THR A 70 -17.12 -0.39 -14.18
C THR A 70 -16.12 -0.59 -15.31
N ILE A 71 -15.25 -1.58 -15.18
CA ILE A 71 -14.25 -1.95 -16.19
C ILE A 71 -14.78 -3.14 -16.97
N ASP A 72 -14.92 -3.01 -18.29
CA ASP A 72 -15.29 -4.13 -19.15
C ASP A 72 -14.07 -5.00 -19.48
N ILE A 73 -14.17 -6.30 -19.19
CA ILE A 73 -13.07 -7.28 -19.36
C ILE A 73 -12.81 -7.57 -20.85
N VAL A 74 -13.81 -7.33 -21.71
CA VAL A 74 -13.78 -7.74 -23.13
C VAL A 74 -13.19 -6.64 -24.02
N PHE A 75 -13.38 -5.36 -23.66
CA PHE A 75 -12.74 -4.20 -24.29
C PHE A 75 -12.58 -3.11 -23.22
N PRO A 76 -11.35 -2.78 -22.77
CA PRO A 76 -11.14 -1.76 -21.76
C PRO A 76 -11.33 -0.36 -22.37
N THR A 77 -12.56 0.05 -22.57
CA THR A 77 -12.94 1.44 -22.87
C THR A 77 -13.60 2.01 -21.62
N PHE A 78 -13.07 3.13 -21.12
CA PHE A 78 -13.68 3.87 -20.02
C PHE A 78 -14.89 4.63 -20.58
N SER A 79 -16.11 4.31 -20.12
CA SER A 79 -17.32 5.09 -20.39
C SER A 79 -17.78 5.88 -19.17
#